data_AF-A0A6G1K8H6-F1
#
_entry.id   AF-A0A6G1K8H6-F1
#
_cell.length_a   1.000
_cell.length_b   1.000
_cell.length_c   1.000
_cell.angle_alpha   90.00
_cell.angle_beta   90.00
_cell.angle_gamma   90.00
#
_symmetry.space_group_name_H-M   'P 1'
#
loop_
_entity.id
_entity.type
_entity.pdbx_description
1 polymer ?
#
loop_
_entity_poly.entity_id
_entity_poly.type
_entity_poly.pdbx_seq_one_letter_code
_entity_poly.pdbx_strand_id
1 'polypeptide(L)'
;MDPFSIFFGTLNGMFTFANFALRVNEVGSEHAVFVRTIQVVRNDLAETERLLSIKPIQVKLISTPSKLEWIKGAVYSTKSAMNDIGKWVERARVDQQTLGKVSFNSKLRWVFNDHEKLVNRKTELSACHQQLSNVLGFLITLEEPSVSSNPPTYHATTFFEDTVSPRQQGASHISESREVSLDCTRFPLRLARSRVGV
;
A
#
# COMPACT_ATOMS: atom_id res chain seq x y z
N MET A 1 -29.48 -2.91 -17.59
CA MET A 1 -28.02 -2.67 -17.66
C MET A 1 -27.66 -1.86 -16.43
N ASP A 2 -26.75 -2.36 -15.60
CA ASP A 2 -26.34 -1.65 -14.39
C ASP A 2 -25.53 -0.39 -14.76
N PRO A 3 -25.88 0.79 -14.21
CA PRO A 3 -25.21 2.04 -14.53
C PRO A 3 -23.75 2.08 -14.05
N PHE A 4 -23.28 1.07 -13.33
CA PHE A 4 -21.88 0.92 -12.92
C PHE A 4 -21.05 0.15 -13.94
N SER A 5 -21.63 -0.83 -14.63
CA SER A 5 -20.92 -1.71 -15.57
C SER A 5 -20.45 -0.99 -16.85
N ILE A 6 -21.17 0.05 -17.28
CA ILE A 6 -20.81 0.84 -18.47
C ILE A 6 -19.64 1.79 -18.17
N PHE A 7 -19.57 2.34 -16.96
CA PHE A 7 -18.59 3.35 -16.59
C PHE A 7 -17.29 2.75 -16.05
N PHE A 8 -17.39 1.63 -15.34
CA PHE A 8 -16.24 0.93 -14.76
C PHE A 8 -15.78 -0.26 -15.59
N GLY A 9 -16.40 -0.49 -16.75
CA GLY A 9 -15.91 -1.45 -17.74
C GLY A 9 -14.45 -1.20 -18.11
N THR A 10 -13.72 -2.29 -18.32
CA THR A 10 -12.30 -2.31 -18.63
C THR A 10 -12.07 -1.50 -19.90
N LEU A 11 -11.40 -0.34 -19.79
CA LEU A 11 -10.80 0.26 -20.97
C LEU A 11 -9.74 -0.74 -21.41
N ASN A 12 -10.07 -1.51 -22.46
CA ASN A 12 -9.21 -2.50 -23.12
C ASN A 12 -8.03 -1.82 -23.82
N GLY A 13 -7.28 -0.99 -23.10
CA GLY A 13 -5.95 -0.55 -23.46
C GLY A 13 -5.00 -1.71 -23.20
N MET A 14 -4.93 -2.63 -24.16
CA MET A 14 -4.09 -3.82 -24.17
C MET A 14 -2.60 -3.44 -24.36
N PHE A 15 -2.08 -2.61 -23.46
CA PHE A 15 -0.66 -2.33 -23.39
C PHE A 15 0.03 -3.44 -22.59
N THR A 16 0.89 -4.22 -23.23
CA THR A 16 1.69 -5.26 -22.56
C THR A 16 2.78 -4.61 -21.71
N PHE A 17 2.38 -4.15 -20.53
CA PHE A 17 3.24 -3.45 -19.58
C PHE A 17 4.50 -4.24 -19.19
N ALA A 18 4.42 -5.57 -19.13
CA ALA A 18 5.57 -6.42 -18.80
C ALA A 18 6.74 -6.22 -19.77
N ASN A 19 6.48 -6.22 -21.09
CA ASN A 19 7.50 -6.00 -22.11
C ASN A 19 8.08 -4.59 -22.03
N PHE A 20 7.25 -3.61 -21.73
CA PHE A 20 7.70 -2.25 -21.51
C PHE A 20 8.57 -2.11 -20.26
N ALA A 21 8.13 -2.63 -19.12
CA ALA A 21 8.82 -2.53 -17.84
C ALA A 21 10.24 -3.13 -17.90
N LEU A 22 10.37 -4.31 -18.51
CA LEU A 22 11.67 -4.97 -18.71
C LEU A 22 12.61 -4.09 -19.54
N ARG A 23 12.11 -3.56 -20.65
CA ARG A 23 12.90 -2.79 -21.62
C ARG A 23 13.27 -1.41 -21.11
N VAL A 24 12.44 -0.79 -20.28
CA VAL A 24 12.71 0.52 -19.68
C VAL A 24 13.66 0.42 -18.51
N ASN A 25 13.60 -0.67 -17.74
CA ASN A 25 14.56 -0.92 -16.67
C ASN A 25 16.00 -1.06 -17.18
N GLU A 26 16.19 -1.51 -18.43
CA GLU A 26 17.50 -1.55 -19.10
C GLU A 26 18.06 -0.15 -19.43
N VAL A 27 17.24 0.92 -19.42
CA VAL A 27 17.62 2.27 -19.89
C VAL A 27 18.23 3.14 -18.78
N GLY A 28 17.98 2.86 -17.50
CA GLY A 28 18.58 3.58 -16.36
C GLY A 28 17.70 3.66 -15.10
N SER A 29 18.28 4.07 -13.97
CA SER A 29 17.63 4.08 -12.65
C SER A 29 16.48 5.09 -12.52
N GLU A 30 16.53 6.23 -13.19
CA GLU A 30 15.45 7.23 -13.16
C GLU A 30 14.16 6.69 -13.80
N HIS A 31 14.30 5.90 -14.88
CA HIS A 31 13.17 5.33 -15.59
C HIS A 31 12.54 4.15 -14.81
N ALA A 32 13.31 3.46 -13.97
CA ALA A 32 12.79 2.42 -13.09
C ALA A 32 11.76 2.96 -12.08
N VAL A 33 11.94 4.22 -11.61
CA VAL A 33 10.95 4.89 -10.75
C VAL A 33 9.64 5.10 -11.50
N PHE A 34 9.69 5.55 -12.75
CA PHE A 34 8.49 5.75 -13.56
C PHE A 34 7.75 4.44 -13.86
N VAL A 35 8.48 3.37 -14.19
CA VAL A 35 7.90 2.03 -14.35
C VAL A 35 7.21 1.59 -13.07
N ARG A 36 7.84 1.78 -11.90
CA ARG A 36 7.22 1.45 -10.61
C ARG A 36 5.94 2.25 -10.39
N THR A 37 5.93 3.55 -10.66
CA THR A 37 4.72 4.38 -10.56
C THR A 37 3.59 3.84 -11.44
N ILE A 38 3.87 3.44 -12.68
CA ILE A 38 2.84 2.87 -13.55
C ILE A 38 2.28 1.57 -12.97
N GLN A 39 3.12 0.69 -12.39
CA GLN A 39 2.65 -0.54 -11.77
C GLN A 39 1.76 -0.27 -10.55
N VAL A 40 2.14 0.70 -9.71
CA VAL A 40 1.31 1.11 -8.55
C VAL A 40 -0.05 1.63 -9.02
N VAL A 41 -0.06 2.54 -10.00
CA VAL A 41 -1.31 3.10 -10.56
C VAL A 41 -2.21 2.00 -11.13
N ARG A 42 -1.63 0.99 -11.80
CA ARG A 42 -2.40 -0.17 -12.29
C ARG A 42 -3.09 -0.93 -11.16
N ASN A 43 -2.38 -1.17 -10.06
CA ASN A 43 -2.91 -1.89 -8.91
C ASN A 43 -4.01 -1.09 -8.23
N ASP A 44 -3.78 0.21 -8.02
CA ASP A 44 -4.75 1.11 -7.40
C ASP A 44 -6.03 1.24 -8.25
N LEU A 45 -5.89 1.27 -9.58
CA LEU A 45 -7.01 1.30 -10.49
C LEU A 45 -7.82 0.00 -10.43
N ALA A 46 -7.15 -1.16 -10.43
CA ALA A 46 -7.82 -2.45 -10.31
C ALA A 46 -8.56 -2.58 -8.98
N GLU A 47 -7.96 -2.11 -7.88
CA GLU A 47 -8.60 -2.13 -6.58
C GLU A 47 -9.79 -1.16 -6.51
N THR A 48 -9.66 0.02 -7.10
CA THR A 48 -10.76 0.98 -7.23
C THR A 48 -11.93 0.36 -7.99
N GLU A 49 -11.67 -0.31 -9.12
CA GLU A 49 -12.68 -1.04 -9.90
C GLU A 49 -13.32 -2.19 -9.10
N ARG A 50 -12.52 -2.93 -8.31
CA ARG A 50 -13.03 -3.98 -7.41
C ARG A 50 -14.01 -3.40 -6.40
N LEU A 51 -13.64 -2.33 -5.70
CA LEU A 51 -14.49 -1.66 -4.71
C LEU A 51 -15.78 -1.14 -5.33
N LEU A 52 -15.70 -0.56 -6.53
CA LEU A 52 -16.86 -0.06 -7.26
C LEU A 52 -17.79 -1.16 -7.78
N SER A 53 -17.31 -2.41 -7.82
CA SER A 53 -18.12 -3.59 -8.15
C SER A 53 -18.91 -4.12 -6.94
N ILE A 54 -18.63 -3.64 -5.72
CA ILE A 54 -19.30 -4.07 -4.49
C ILE A 54 -20.68 -3.40 -4.37
N LYS A 55 -21.76 -4.21 -4.35
CA LYS A 55 -23.15 -3.72 -4.29
C LYS A 55 -23.44 -2.74 -3.13
N PRO A 56 -23.06 -3.03 -1.86
CA PRO A 56 -23.20 -2.08 -0.77
C PRO A 56 -22.57 -0.70 -1.05
N ILE A 57 -21.39 -0.67 -1.67
CA ILE A 57 -20.70 0.57 -2.02
C ILE A 57 -21.48 1.31 -3.11
N GLN A 58 -21.96 0.60 -4.15
CA GLN A 58 -22.79 1.21 -5.21
C GLN A 58 -24.04 1.88 -4.64
N VAL A 59 -24.75 1.23 -3.70
CA VAL A 59 -25.94 1.80 -3.05
C VAL A 59 -25.59 3.11 -2.31
N LYS A 60 -24.51 3.12 -1.53
CA LYS A 60 -24.03 4.34 -0.82
C LYS A 60 -23.65 5.46 -1.79
N LEU A 61 -23.05 5.12 -2.94
CA LEU A 61 -22.66 6.08 -3.98
C LEU A 61 -23.85 6.67 -4.73
N ILE A 62 -24.92 5.90 -4.96
CA ILE A 62 -26.17 6.40 -5.56
C ILE A 62 -26.76 7.53 -4.71
N SER A 63 -26.69 7.41 -3.38
CA SER A 63 -27.13 8.46 -2.45
C SER A 63 -26.22 9.69 -2.42
N THR A 64 -25.04 9.64 -3.03
CA THR A 64 -24.04 10.71 -3.02
C THR A 64 -23.52 11.03 -4.43
N PRO A 65 -24.36 11.61 -5.31
CA PRO A 65 -24.03 11.77 -6.74
C PRO A 65 -22.80 12.65 -7.00
N SER A 66 -22.55 13.66 -6.17
CA SER A 66 -21.35 14.52 -6.30
C SER A 66 -20.04 13.74 -6.10
N LYS A 67 -20.02 12.79 -5.15
CA LYS A 67 -18.88 11.91 -4.91
C LYS A 67 -18.72 10.91 -6.05
N LEU A 68 -19.83 10.40 -6.60
CA LEU A 68 -19.81 9.49 -7.73
C LEU A 68 -19.18 10.14 -8.98
N GLU A 69 -19.53 11.38 -9.30
CA GLU A 69 -18.92 12.09 -10.44
C GLU A 69 -17.43 12.38 -10.23
N TRP A 70 -17.03 12.74 -9.01
CA TRP A 70 -15.61 12.89 -8.66
C TRP A 70 -14.81 11.60 -8.86
N ILE A 71 -15.37 10.46 -8.43
CA ILE A 71 -14.76 9.13 -8.60
C ILE A 71 -14.64 8.77 -10.08
N LYS A 72 -15.71 8.96 -10.87
CA LYS A 72 -15.69 8.72 -12.31
C LYS A 72 -14.61 9.55 -13.00
N GLY A 73 -14.51 10.83 -12.65
CA GLY A 73 -13.47 11.72 -13.16
C GLY A 73 -12.06 11.19 -12.86
N ALA A 74 -11.79 10.80 -11.62
CA ALA A 74 -10.49 10.25 -11.22
C ALA A 74 -10.11 8.97 -11.99
N VAL A 75 -11.06 8.04 -12.10
CA VAL A 75 -10.88 6.77 -12.83
C VAL A 75 -10.65 7.04 -14.32
N TYR A 76 -11.45 7.92 -14.92
CA TYR A 76 -11.32 8.28 -16.33
C TYR A 76 -9.97 8.95 -16.63
N SER A 77 -9.59 9.98 -15.86
CA SER A 77 -8.32 10.68 -16.04
C SER A 77 -7.12 9.73 -15.90
N THR A 78 -7.16 8.83 -14.92
CA THR A 78 -6.10 7.82 -14.74
C THR A 78 -6.00 6.88 -15.94
N LYS A 79 -7.13 6.33 -16.39
CA LYS A 79 -7.16 5.44 -17.57
C LYS A 79 -6.69 6.17 -18.83
N SER A 80 -7.05 7.44 -19.00
CA SER A 80 -6.60 8.28 -20.11
C SER A 80 -5.08 8.48 -20.08
N ALA A 81 -4.52 8.89 -18.94
CA ALA A 81 -3.07 9.08 -18.77
C ALA A 81 -2.29 7.78 -19.05
N MET A 82 -2.79 6.64 -18.55
CA MET A 82 -2.20 5.34 -18.84
C MET A 82 -2.28 4.95 -20.33
N ASN A 83 -3.40 5.23 -20.99
CA ASN A 83 -3.57 4.98 -22.42
C ASN A 83 -2.62 5.84 -23.26
N ASP A 84 -2.42 7.10 -22.89
CA ASP A 84 -1.51 7.99 -23.60
C ASP A 84 -0.03 7.57 -23.45
N ILE A 85 0.35 7.05 -22.28
CA ILE A 85 1.63 6.37 -22.09
C ILE A 85 1.72 5.13 -23.02
N GLY A 86 0.67 4.31 -23.07
CA GLY A 86 0.61 3.14 -23.96
C GLY A 86 0.81 3.50 -25.43
N LYS A 87 0.12 4.54 -25.94
CA LYS A 87 0.29 5.06 -27.30
C LYS A 87 1.71 5.57 -27.56
N TRP A 88 2.34 6.16 -26.56
CA TRP A 88 3.70 6.67 -26.68
C TRP A 88 4.71 5.54 -26.84
N VAL A 89 4.55 4.47 -26.06
CA VAL A 89 5.39 3.27 -26.17
C VAL A 89 5.12 2.52 -27.47
N GLU A 90 3.86 2.40 -27.88
CA GLU A 90 3.51 1.71 -29.13
C GLU A 90 4.08 2.44 -30.36
N ARG A 91 4.08 3.78 -30.38
CA ARG A 91 4.78 4.56 -31.41
C ARG A 91 6.27 4.24 -31.49
N ALA A 92 6.95 4.16 -30.33
CA ALA A 92 8.36 3.77 -30.29
C ALA A 92 8.61 2.36 -30.88
N ARG A 93 7.64 1.44 -30.71
CA ARG A 93 7.67 0.08 -31.28
C ARG A 93 7.45 0.10 -32.79
N VAL A 94 6.44 0.81 -33.28
CA VAL A 94 6.14 0.91 -34.73
C VAL A 94 7.31 1.53 -35.49
N ASP A 95 7.91 2.59 -34.94
CA ASP A 95 9.08 3.23 -35.56
C ASP A 95 10.27 2.25 -35.69
N GLN A 96 10.44 1.31 -34.75
CA GLN A 96 11.44 0.25 -34.86
C GLN A 96 11.22 -0.63 -36.08
N GLN A 97 9.96 -1.03 -36.31
CA GLN A 97 9.57 -1.93 -37.39
C GLN A 97 9.78 -1.29 -38.78
N THR A 98 9.59 0.03 -38.89
CA THR A 98 9.73 0.78 -40.16
C THR A 98 11.19 1.10 -40.52
N LEU A 99 12.05 1.40 -39.54
CA LEU A 99 13.42 1.90 -39.80
C LEU A 99 14.52 0.82 -39.74
N GLY A 100 14.21 -0.40 -39.31
CA GLY A 100 14.98 -1.64 -39.53
C GLY A 100 16.41 -1.74 -38.95
N LYS A 101 17.03 -0.65 -38.50
CA LYS A 101 18.47 -0.60 -38.13
C LYS A 101 18.77 -0.31 -36.66
N VAL A 102 17.77 0.04 -35.86
CA VAL A 102 17.98 0.46 -34.45
C VAL A 102 17.21 -0.45 -33.51
N SER A 103 17.89 -0.98 -32.49
CA SER A 103 17.26 -1.83 -31.47
C SER A 103 16.13 -1.08 -30.75
N PHE A 104 15.08 -1.82 -30.34
CA PHE A 104 13.98 -1.27 -29.54
C PHE A 104 14.50 -0.48 -28.32
N ASN A 105 15.54 -0.99 -27.66
CA ASN A 105 16.16 -0.39 -26.48
C ASN A 105 16.79 0.97 -26.78
N SER A 106 17.54 1.04 -27.88
CA SER A 106 18.12 2.30 -28.33
C SER A 106 17.03 3.31 -28.66
N LYS A 107 15.93 2.90 -29.30
CA LYS A 107 14.80 3.80 -29.60
C LYS A 107 14.00 4.22 -28.38
N LEU A 108 13.71 3.30 -27.45
CA LEU A 108 13.16 3.65 -26.15
C LEU A 108 14.06 4.67 -25.47
N ARG A 109 15.38 4.44 -25.45
CA ARG A 109 16.34 5.41 -24.93
C ARG A 109 16.21 6.76 -25.62
N TRP A 110 16.10 6.84 -26.95
CA TRP A 110 15.86 8.10 -27.68
C TRP A 110 14.54 8.77 -27.30
N VAL A 111 13.48 7.98 -27.14
CA VAL A 111 12.14 8.44 -26.77
C VAL A 111 12.12 8.94 -25.31
N PHE A 112 12.82 8.27 -24.40
CA PHE A 112 13.07 8.71 -23.03
C PHE A 112 14.08 9.86 -22.94
N ASN A 113 14.93 10.05 -23.95
CA ASN A 113 15.84 11.19 -24.07
C ASN A 113 15.09 12.48 -24.44
N ASP A 114 13.85 12.38 -24.95
CA ASP A 114 12.90 13.50 -25.02
C ASP A 114 12.35 13.76 -23.59
N HIS A 115 13.26 14.25 -22.75
CA HIS A 115 13.10 14.38 -21.31
C HIS A 115 11.88 15.23 -20.95
N GLU A 116 11.61 16.30 -21.71
CA GLU A 116 10.48 17.20 -21.48
C GLU A 116 9.12 16.49 -21.63
N LYS A 117 8.94 15.69 -22.69
CA LYS A 117 7.69 14.94 -22.88
C LYS A 117 7.51 13.85 -21.83
N LEU A 118 8.59 13.18 -21.45
CA LEU A 118 8.57 12.19 -20.38
C LEU A 118 8.18 12.80 -19.03
N VAL A 119 8.80 13.93 -18.67
CA VAL A 119 8.52 14.66 -17.42
C VAL A 119 7.07 15.10 -17.37
N ASN A 120 6.50 15.59 -18.47
CA ASN A 120 5.10 15.98 -18.54
C ASN A 120 4.16 14.79 -18.26
N ARG A 121 4.42 13.62 -18.86
CA ARG A 121 3.60 12.41 -18.62
C ARG A 121 3.79 11.81 -17.25
N LYS A 122 5.00 11.86 -16.71
CA LYS A 122 5.28 11.46 -15.32
C LYS A 122 4.52 12.36 -14.35
N THR A 123 4.54 13.67 -14.57
CA THR A 123 3.83 14.66 -13.74
C THR A 123 2.32 14.44 -13.81
N GLU A 124 1.76 14.29 -15.00
CA GLU A 124 0.33 14.00 -15.20
C GLU A 124 -0.07 12.68 -14.51
N LEU A 125 0.67 11.59 -14.74
CA LEU A 125 0.39 10.31 -14.11
C LEU A 125 0.46 10.39 -12.59
N SER A 126 1.42 11.16 -12.04
CA SER A 126 1.57 11.35 -10.60
C SER A 126 0.39 12.14 -10.01
N ALA A 127 -0.12 13.15 -10.72
CA ALA A 127 -1.32 13.87 -10.32
C ALA A 127 -2.56 12.98 -10.35
N CYS A 128 -2.74 12.18 -11.42
CA CYS A 128 -3.81 11.20 -11.51
C CYS A 128 -3.72 10.15 -10.39
N HIS A 129 -2.52 9.64 -10.10
CA HIS A 129 -2.28 8.72 -9.00
C HIS A 129 -2.70 9.32 -7.66
N GLN A 130 -2.30 10.55 -7.36
CA GLN A 130 -2.69 11.22 -6.11
C GLN A 130 -4.21 11.36 -5.98
N GLN A 131 -4.88 11.73 -7.08
CA GLN A 131 -6.34 11.82 -7.11
C GLN A 131 -7.00 10.44 -6.90
N LEU A 132 -6.44 9.40 -7.51
CA LEU A 132 -6.92 8.02 -7.36
C LEU A 132 -6.72 7.49 -5.95
N SER A 133 -5.56 7.76 -5.32
CA SER A 133 -5.32 7.38 -3.92
C SER A 133 -6.32 8.04 -2.96
N ASN A 134 -6.71 9.29 -3.22
CA ASN A 134 -7.75 9.97 -2.44
C ASN A 134 -9.12 9.29 -2.62
N VAL A 135 -9.47 8.89 -3.85
CA VAL A 135 -10.68 8.12 -4.15
C VAL A 135 -10.65 6.76 -3.45
N LEU A 136 -9.52 6.05 -3.52
CA LEU A 136 -9.34 4.75 -2.91
C LEU A 136 -9.51 4.84 -1.39
N GLY A 137 -8.88 5.83 -0.75
CA GLY A 137 -9.07 6.11 0.67
C GLY A 137 -10.53 6.34 1.04
N PHE A 138 -11.29 7.09 0.23
CA PHE A 138 -12.73 7.25 0.44
C PHE A 138 -13.50 5.94 0.26
N LEU A 139 -13.26 5.17 -0.81
CA LEU A 139 -13.97 3.92 -1.08
C LEU A 139 -13.73 2.85 -0.02
N ILE A 140 -12.50 2.75 0.50
CA ILE A 140 -12.16 1.82 1.59
C ILE A 140 -13.01 2.11 2.84
N THR A 141 -13.30 3.37 3.16
CA THR A 141 -14.19 3.69 4.31
C THR A 141 -15.63 3.25 4.12
N LEU A 142 -16.05 3.00 2.88
CA LEU A 142 -17.40 2.52 2.56
C LEU A 142 -17.51 0.99 2.61
N GLU A 143 -16.37 0.29 2.51
CA GLU A 143 -16.24 -1.15 2.69
C GLU A 143 -16.36 -1.46 4.19
N GLU A 144 -17.60 -1.58 4.67
CA GLU A 144 -17.85 -2.04 6.03
C GLU A 144 -17.34 -3.47 6.19
N PRO A 145 -16.51 -3.78 7.20
CA PRO A 145 -16.27 -5.16 7.56
C PRO A 145 -17.61 -5.74 7.98
N SER A 146 -17.95 -6.93 7.49
CA SER A 146 -19.07 -7.69 8.01
C SER A 146 -18.78 -8.01 9.47
N VAL A 147 -19.13 -7.10 10.39
CA VAL A 147 -19.18 -7.41 11.80
C VAL A 147 -20.33 -8.40 11.90
N SER A 148 -19.98 -9.68 12.03
CA SER A 148 -20.92 -10.70 12.46
C SER A 148 -21.68 -10.11 13.64
N SER A 149 -22.97 -9.84 13.45
CA SER A 149 -23.87 -9.29 14.47
C SER A 149 -24.11 -10.25 15.64
N ASN A 150 -23.42 -11.40 15.66
CA ASN A 150 -23.40 -12.26 16.82
C ASN A 150 -22.47 -11.63 17.86
N PRO A 151 -22.99 -11.22 19.04
CA PRO A 151 -22.14 -10.83 20.15
C PRO A 151 -21.15 -11.98 20.45
N PRO A 152 -19.93 -11.69 20.94
CA PRO A 152 -19.02 -12.74 21.37
C PRO A 152 -19.75 -13.64 22.37
N THR A 153 -19.95 -14.91 22.04
CA THR A 153 -20.49 -15.90 22.98
C THR A 153 -19.41 -16.12 24.04
N TYR A 154 -19.52 -15.41 25.16
CA TYR A 154 -18.72 -15.67 26.35
C TYR A 154 -19.18 -17.01 26.93
N HIS A 155 -18.43 -18.08 26.67
CA HIS A 155 -18.54 -19.27 27.49
C HIS A 155 -17.94 -18.94 28.85
N ALA A 156 -18.79 -18.89 29.87
CA ALA A 156 -18.36 -18.75 31.26
C ALA A 156 -17.49 -19.96 31.63
N THR A 157 -16.18 -19.81 31.52
CA THR A 157 -15.23 -20.73 32.14
C THR A 157 -15.17 -20.37 33.62
N THR A 158 -16.08 -20.97 34.40
CA THR A 158 -15.95 -21.02 35.86
C THR A 158 -14.77 -21.92 36.22
N PHE A 159 -13.55 -21.41 36.10
CA PHE A 159 -12.38 -21.95 36.80
C PHE A 159 -12.30 -21.27 38.18
N PHE A 160 -13.16 -21.71 39.10
CA PHE A 160 -12.85 -21.66 40.53
C PHE A 160 -12.27 -23.01 40.87
N GLU A 161 -10.99 -23.18 40.59
CA GLU A 161 -10.22 -24.35 40.99
C GLU A 161 -9.56 -24.02 42.33
N ASP A 162 -10.00 -24.74 43.36
CA ASP A 162 -9.40 -24.98 44.65
C ASP A 162 -8.14 -24.16 45.00
N THR A 163 -8.33 -23.07 45.74
CA THR A 163 -7.32 -22.67 46.74
C THR A 163 -7.84 -23.08 48.11
N VAL A 164 -7.56 -24.34 48.44
CA VAL A 164 -7.59 -24.88 49.79
C VAL A 164 -6.89 -23.89 50.73
N SER A 165 -7.61 -23.44 51.74
CA SER A 165 -7.11 -22.58 52.81
C SER A 165 -6.20 -23.40 53.76
N PRO A 166 -4.90 -23.07 53.91
CA PRO A 166 -4.09 -23.65 54.97
C PRO A 166 -4.21 -22.76 56.21
N ARG A 167 -5.36 -22.86 56.88
CA ARG A 167 -5.54 -22.29 58.23
C ARG A 167 -5.32 -23.39 59.27
N GLN A 168 -4.10 -23.92 59.40
CA GLN A 168 -3.56 -24.51 60.63
C GLN A 168 -2.04 -24.62 60.53
N GLN A 169 -1.31 -23.72 61.23
CA GLN A 169 -0.12 -24.04 62.05
C GLN A 169 0.57 -22.74 62.50
N GLY A 170 0.13 -22.24 63.66
CA GLY A 170 0.95 -21.53 64.65
C GLY A 170 0.42 -22.01 66.00
N ALA A 171 1.18 -22.24 67.06
CA ALA A 171 2.59 -22.14 67.42
C ALA A 171 2.92 -23.43 68.21
N SER A 172 4.15 -23.85 68.49
CA SER A 172 5.11 -23.20 69.39
C SER A 172 6.25 -24.18 69.67
N HIS A 173 7.52 -23.79 69.54
CA HIS A 173 8.60 -24.07 70.51
C HIS A 173 9.98 -23.56 70.03
N ILE A 174 10.65 -22.80 70.93
CA ILE A 174 12.12 -22.79 71.22
C ILE A 174 13.04 -22.38 70.05
N SER A 175 13.48 -21.12 69.97
CA SER A 175 14.62 -20.50 70.67
C SER A 175 16.00 -21.08 70.27
N GLU A 176 16.76 -20.35 69.47
CA GLU A 176 18.19 -20.13 69.77
C GLU A 176 18.73 -18.90 69.03
N SER A 177 19.30 -18.00 69.82
CA SER A 177 19.96 -16.77 69.41
C SER A 177 21.28 -17.07 68.71
N ARG A 178 21.62 -16.31 67.66
CA ARG A 178 22.99 -15.85 67.41
C ARG A 178 23.01 -14.66 66.45
N GLU A 179 23.46 -13.54 67.00
CA GLU A 179 23.80 -12.29 66.33
C GLU A 179 25.02 -12.46 65.39
N VAL A 180 24.97 -11.83 64.21
CA VAL A 180 26.08 -11.12 63.52
C VAL A 180 25.38 -10.15 62.54
N SER A 181 25.15 -8.88 62.83
CA SER A 181 26.03 -7.70 62.87
C SER A 181 26.67 -7.29 61.52
N LEU A 182 26.24 -6.11 61.03
CA LEU A 182 26.94 -5.12 60.16
C LEU A 182 27.19 -5.52 58.69
N ASP A 183 27.20 -4.63 57.68
CA ASP A 183 26.82 -3.22 57.48
C ASP A 183 26.89 -2.97 55.96
N CYS A 184 26.28 -1.87 55.54
CA CYS A 184 26.39 -1.13 54.30
C CYS A 184 27.78 -1.18 53.61
N THR A 185 27.80 -1.40 52.28
CA THR A 185 28.52 -0.61 51.25
C THR A 185 28.82 -1.42 49.97
N ARG A 186 28.36 -0.93 48.79
CA ARG A 186 29.21 -0.57 47.62
C ARG A 186 28.44 -0.46 46.31
N PHE A 187 28.33 0.78 45.83
CA PHE A 187 28.58 1.14 44.42
C PHE A 187 30.04 0.78 44.03
N PRO A 188 30.36 0.55 42.75
CA PRO A 188 30.84 1.68 41.95
C PRO A 188 30.44 1.71 40.47
N LEU A 189 30.37 2.95 40.00
CA LEU A 189 30.51 3.44 38.63
C LEU A 189 31.68 2.78 37.86
N ARG A 190 31.53 2.62 36.54
CA ARG A 190 32.66 2.77 35.60
C ARG A 190 32.28 3.54 34.33
N LEU A 191 33.02 4.62 34.18
CA LEU A 191 33.11 5.60 33.11
C LEU A 191 34.26 5.22 32.16
N ALA A 192 34.12 5.42 30.85
CA ALA A 192 35.18 5.86 29.90
C ALA A 192 34.54 6.04 28.49
N ARG A 193 34.40 7.27 27.93
CA ARG A 193 35.38 8.05 27.11
C ARG A 193 36.06 7.19 26.02
N SER A 194 36.29 7.60 24.78
CA SER A 194 36.08 8.78 23.93
C SER A 194 36.90 8.50 22.66
N ARG A 195 36.47 8.92 21.46
CA ARG A 195 37.40 9.51 20.48
C ARG A 195 36.68 10.25 19.35
N VAL A 196 37.06 11.51 19.24
CA VAL A 196 36.82 12.46 18.16
C VAL A 196 37.89 12.24 17.09
N GLY A 197 37.55 12.47 15.82
CA GLY A 197 38.53 12.79 14.77
C GLY A 197 37.98 12.64 13.37
N VAL A 198 37.49 13.74 12.78
CA VAL A 198 37.92 14.31 11.47
C VAL A 198 37.71 15.81 11.55
#